data_AF-A0AAG5DLI7-F1
#
_entry.id   AF-A0AAG5DLI7-F1
#
_cell.length_a   1.000
_cell.length_b   1.000
_cell.length_c   1.000
_cell.angle_alpha   90.00
_cell.angle_beta   90.00
_cell.angle_gamma   90.00
#
_symmetry.space_group_name_H-M   'P 1'
#
loop_
_entity.id
_entity.type
_entity.pdbx_description
1 polymer ?
#
loop_
_entity_poly.entity_id
_entity_poly.type
_entity_poly.pdbx_seq_one_letter_code
_entity_poly.pdbx_strand_id
1 'polypeptide(L)'
;MSSVSLGFDGLLHRLLWDHSYTIVPSRVLYRVLSVCCHTVPAWLLDAVRCLRGKSPRYRKLMMKTSRSLETMSYFGLREWNMVNDNVVRLRTLLSPAEARLLEFDLATVDWNEYFRAYIPGIRRYVLGEPKPSLPRWSALWNRRIHFLCRLLHKLLWILLCLKLGHRLYVVRNLFPILIS
;
A
#
# COMPACT_ATOMS: atom_id res chain seq x y z
N MET A 1 0.33 18.93 -17.44
CA MET A 1 1.22 17.98 -16.73
C MET A 1 0.92 16.58 -17.23
N SER A 2 1.73 16.10 -18.17
CA SER A 2 1.63 14.73 -18.70
C SER A 2 2.00 13.76 -17.58
N SER A 3 1.10 12.82 -17.25
CA SER A 3 1.37 11.76 -16.30
C SER A 3 2.45 10.84 -16.87
N VAL A 4 3.71 11.13 -16.58
CA VAL A 4 4.83 10.21 -16.86
C VAL A 4 4.59 8.98 -16.01
N SER A 5 4.24 7.87 -16.66
CA SER A 5 4.08 6.61 -15.95
C SER A 5 5.48 6.13 -15.54
N LEU A 6 5.79 6.31 -14.25
CA LEU A 6 7.10 6.13 -13.61
C LEU A 6 7.53 4.65 -13.52
N GLY A 7 7.23 3.83 -14.53
CA GLY A 7 7.48 2.39 -14.51
C GLY A 7 6.58 1.62 -13.52
N PHE A 8 5.68 2.31 -12.83
CA PHE A 8 4.78 1.72 -11.86
C PHE A 8 3.74 0.79 -12.51
N ASP A 9 3.38 0.94 -13.79
CA ASP A 9 2.33 0.24 -14.56
C ASP A 9 2.28 -1.31 -14.53
N GLY A 10 3.18 -1.94 -13.78
CA GLY A 10 3.13 -3.33 -13.37
C GLY A 10 1.83 -3.77 -12.70
N LEU A 11 1.73 -5.09 -12.54
CA LEU A 11 0.66 -5.75 -11.82
C LEU A 11 0.47 -5.15 -10.41
N LEU A 12 1.59 -4.79 -9.76
CA LEU A 12 1.59 -4.16 -8.44
C LEU A 12 0.91 -2.80 -8.46
N HIS A 13 1.17 -1.87 -9.39
CA HIS A 13 0.42 -0.60 -9.43
C HIS A 13 -1.04 -0.79 -9.82
N ARG A 14 -1.36 -1.71 -10.73
CA ARG A 14 -2.76 -2.00 -11.05
C ARG A 14 -3.51 -2.58 -9.86
N LEU A 15 -2.86 -3.38 -9.01
CA LEU A 15 -3.45 -3.85 -7.76
C LEU A 15 -3.44 -2.75 -6.69
N LEU A 16 -2.30 -2.09 -6.47
CA LEU A 16 -2.04 -1.19 -5.34
C LEU A 16 -2.62 0.21 -5.51
N TRP A 17 -2.80 0.73 -6.74
CA TRP A 17 -3.40 2.06 -6.95
C TRP A 17 -4.84 2.14 -6.43
N ASP A 18 -5.56 1.01 -6.44
CA ASP A 18 -6.89 0.91 -5.81
C ASP A 18 -6.83 0.43 -4.34
N HIS A 19 -5.67 -0.02 -3.85
CA HIS A 19 -5.43 -0.28 -2.42
C HIS A 19 -4.69 0.93 -1.83
N SER A 20 -5.43 2.02 -1.63
CA SER A 20 -4.97 3.19 -0.89
C SER A 20 -4.19 2.76 0.36
N TYR A 21 -2.87 2.93 0.36
CA TYR A 21 -2.08 2.77 1.57
C TYR A 21 -2.39 4.00 2.43
N THR A 22 -2.93 3.77 3.62
CA THR A 22 -3.24 4.85 4.54
C THR A 22 -2.29 4.77 5.70
N ILE A 23 -1.57 5.86 5.97
CA ILE A 23 -0.73 5.97 7.15
C ILE A 23 -1.65 6.33 8.32
N VAL A 24 -1.60 5.54 9.37
CA VAL A 24 -2.48 5.68 10.54
C VAL A 24 -1.63 6.08 11.75
N PRO A 25 -1.98 7.14 12.50
CA PRO A 25 -1.16 7.62 13.61
C PRO A 25 -1.20 6.71 14.84
N SER A 26 -2.29 5.95 15.02
CA SER A 26 -2.47 5.04 16.16
C SER A 26 -2.19 3.58 15.78
N ARG A 27 -1.33 2.91 16.55
CA ARG A 27 -1.04 1.48 16.42
C ARG A 27 -2.28 0.61 16.63
N VAL A 28 -3.17 1.00 17.54
CA VAL A 28 -4.40 0.26 17.83
C VAL A 28 -5.34 0.33 16.63
N LEU A 29 -5.54 1.54 16.10
CA LEU A 29 -6.37 1.74 14.91
C LEU A 29 -5.81 1.00 13.69
N TYR A 30 -4.48 1.04 13.50
CA TYR A 30 -3.81 0.24 12.46
C TYR A 30 -4.09 -1.26 12.61
N ARG A 31 -3.98 -1.83 13.82
CA ARG A 31 -4.26 -3.26 14.05
C ARG A 31 -5.71 -3.62 13.73
N VAL A 32 -6.67 -2.81 14.19
CA VAL A 32 -8.10 -3.03 13.92
C VAL A 32 -8.37 -3.00 12.42
N LEU A 33 -7.91 -1.95 11.72
CA LEU A 33 -8.07 -1.82 10.28
C LEU A 33 -7.36 -2.94 9.52
N SER A 34 -6.16 -3.34 9.94
CA SER A 34 -5.41 -4.43 9.32
C SER A 34 -6.16 -5.76 9.44
N VAL A 35 -6.74 -6.06 10.60
CA VAL A 35 -7.55 -7.27 10.78
C VAL A 35 -8.80 -7.21 9.89
N CYS A 36 -9.53 -6.11 9.90
CA CYS A 36 -10.78 -5.96 9.14
C CYS A 36 -10.58 -5.93 7.63
N CYS A 37 -9.55 -5.24 7.13
CA CYS A 37 -9.36 -4.98 5.71
C CYS A 37 -8.37 -5.95 5.02
N HIS A 38 -7.49 -6.61 5.78
CA HIS A 38 -6.50 -7.53 5.21
C HIS A 38 -6.67 -8.95 5.72
N THR A 39 -6.71 -9.16 7.04
CA THR A 39 -6.74 -10.52 7.61
C THR A 39 -8.07 -11.23 7.32
N VAL A 40 -9.20 -10.65 7.69
CA VAL A 40 -10.52 -11.27 7.50
C VAL A 40 -10.80 -11.56 6.01
N PRO A 41 -10.60 -10.62 5.06
CA PRO A 41 -10.79 -10.89 3.64
C PRO A 41 -9.86 -11.99 3.11
N ALA A 42 -8.61 -12.05 3.57
CA ALA A 42 -7.68 -13.10 3.15
C ALA A 42 -8.11 -14.50 3.61
N TRP A 43 -8.66 -14.62 4.82
CA TRP A 43 -9.20 -15.89 5.32
C TRP A 43 -10.44 -16.33 4.54
N LEU A 44 -11.35 -15.40 4.22
CA LEU A 44 -12.53 -15.68 3.38
C LEU A 44 -12.11 -16.15 1.98
N LEU A 45 -11.14 -15.47 1.36
CA LEU A 45 -10.64 -15.85 0.05
C LEU A 45 -9.94 -17.22 0.07
N ASP A 46 -9.20 -17.53 1.12
CA ASP A 46 -8.60 -18.85 1.31
C ASP A 46 -9.65 -19.94 1.54
N ALA A 47 -10.72 -19.66 2.29
CA ALA A 47 -11.85 -20.59 2.44
C ALA A 47 -12.50 -20.91 1.08
N VAL A 48 -12.77 -19.89 0.26
CA VAL A 48 -13.30 -20.08 -1.11
C VAL A 48 -12.34 -20.92 -1.97
N ARG A 49 -11.03 -20.76 -1.81
CA ARG A 49 -10.04 -21.59 -2.51
C ARG A 49 -10.06 -23.04 -2.04
N CYS A 50 -10.10 -23.26 -0.73
CA CYS A 50 -10.18 -24.60 -0.14
C CYS A 50 -11.45 -25.33 -0.60
N LEU A 51 -12.61 -24.64 -0.63
CA LEU A 51 -13.86 -25.18 -1.17
C LEU A 51 -13.78 -25.56 -2.66
N ARG A 52 -12.87 -24.93 -3.41
CA ARG A 52 -12.58 -25.24 -4.82
C ARG A 52 -11.44 -26.26 -4.97
N GLY A 53 -11.05 -26.96 -3.91
CA GLY A 53 -9.97 -27.93 -3.90
C GLY A 53 -8.57 -27.32 -4.09
N LYS A 54 -8.42 -26.01 -3.91
CA LYS A 54 -7.14 -25.29 -4.09
C LYS A 54 -6.52 -24.98 -2.73
N SER A 55 -5.19 -25.00 -2.68
CA SER A 55 -4.46 -24.65 -1.46
C SER A 55 -4.65 -23.18 -1.07
N PRO A 56 -4.70 -22.88 0.25
CA PRO A 56 -4.76 -21.52 0.77
C PRO A 56 -3.44 -20.79 0.53
N ARG A 57 -3.51 -19.52 0.13
CA ARG A 57 -2.36 -18.69 -0.24
C ARG A 57 -2.44 -17.27 0.34
N TYR A 58 -3.63 -16.70 0.45
CA TYR A 58 -3.81 -15.27 0.76
C TYR A 58 -3.40 -14.93 2.20
N ARG A 59 -3.65 -15.82 3.17
CA ARG A 59 -3.19 -15.63 4.55
C ARG A 59 -1.67 -15.49 4.63
N LYS A 60 -0.94 -16.38 3.93
CA LYS A 60 0.54 -16.34 3.89
C LYS A 60 1.04 -15.05 3.25
N LEU A 61 0.38 -14.57 2.21
CA LEU A 61 0.70 -13.30 1.56
C LEU A 61 0.49 -12.11 2.51
N MET A 62 -0.65 -12.05 3.20
CA MET A 62 -0.93 -10.96 4.14
C MET A 62 0.00 -10.96 5.35
N MET A 63 0.38 -12.13 5.88
CA MET A 63 1.37 -12.22 6.97
C MET A 63 2.75 -11.69 6.54
N LYS A 64 3.22 -12.07 5.34
CA LYS A 64 4.48 -11.53 4.79
C LYS A 64 4.41 -10.01 4.65
N THR A 65 3.32 -9.51 4.08
CA THR A 65 3.09 -8.07 3.90
C THR A 65 3.09 -7.33 5.22
N SER A 66 2.37 -7.85 6.23
CA SER A 66 2.29 -7.24 7.57
C SER A 66 3.67 -7.17 8.23
N ARG A 67 4.47 -8.24 8.12
CA ARG A 67 5.84 -8.25 8.66
C ARG A 67 6.74 -7.22 7.96
N SER A 68 6.63 -7.10 6.64
CA SER A 68 7.36 -6.06 5.90
C SER A 68 6.95 -4.66 6.34
N LEU A 69 5.64 -4.40 6.47
CA LEU A 69 5.13 -3.11 6.94
C LEU A 69 5.56 -2.79 8.36
N GLU A 70 5.60 -3.77 9.25
CA GLU A 70 6.09 -3.59 10.62
C GLU A 70 7.56 -3.19 10.64
N THR A 71 8.42 -3.86 9.86
CA THR A 71 9.83 -3.47 9.72
C THR A 71 9.96 -2.07 9.12
N MET A 72 9.21 -1.77 8.06
CA MET A 72 9.23 -0.45 7.42
C MET A 72 8.70 0.65 8.34
N SER A 73 7.78 0.34 9.27
CA SER A 73 7.19 1.32 10.17
C SER A 73 8.22 2.02 11.05
N TYR A 74 9.31 1.33 11.41
CA TYR A 74 10.40 1.93 12.17
C TYR A 74 11.06 3.08 11.39
N PHE A 75 11.28 2.89 10.10
CA PHE A 75 11.94 3.86 9.25
C PHE A 75 10.98 4.91 8.70
N GLY A 76 9.76 4.51 8.31
CA GLY A 76 8.82 5.36 7.59
C GLY A 76 7.88 6.19 8.48
N LEU A 77 7.71 5.86 9.76
CA LEU A 77 6.82 6.60 10.67
C LEU A 77 7.58 7.49 11.67
N ARG A 78 8.91 7.56 11.54
CA ARG A 78 9.75 8.42 12.38
C ARG A 78 10.28 9.56 11.54
N GLU A 79 10.39 10.71 12.17
CA GLU A 79 11.14 11.82 11.60
C GLU A 79 12.63 11.55 11.81
N TRP A 80 13.39 11.72 10.74
CA TRP A 80 14.83 11.56 10.76
C TRP A 80 15.48 12.89 10.40
N ASN A 81 16.08 13.54 11.39
CA ASN A 81 16.90 14.71 11.16
C ASN A 81 18.28 14.27 10.69
N MET A 82 18.44 14.16 9.37
CA MET A 82 19.73 13.84 8.75
C MET A 82 20.50 15.15 8.53
N VAL A 83 21.47 15.41 9.41
CA VAL A 83 22.38 16.57 9.29
C VAL A 83 23.45 16.25 8.25
N ASN A 84 23.62 17.10 7.25
CA ASN A 84 24.57 16.91 6.14
C ASN A 84 25.62 18.02 6.05
N ASP A 85 25.85 18.77 7.12
CA ASP A 85 26.73 19.95 7.15
C ASP A 85 28.15 19.65 6.63
N ASN A 86 28.69 18.47 6.92
CA ASN A 86 29.99 18.06 6.43
C ASN A 86 30.03 17.88 4.91
N VAL A 87 28.96 17.37 4.31
CA VAL A 87 28.85 17.18 2.85
C VAL A 87 28.74 18.54 2.17
N VAL A 88 27.92 19.44 2.73
CA VAL A 88 27.79 20.82 2.25
C VAL A 88 29.11 21.56 2.36
N ARG A 89 29.79 21.49 3.51
CA ARG A 89 31.10 22.10 3.73
C ARG A 89 32.16 21.53 2.78
N LEU A 90 32.23 20.20 2.63
CA LEU A 90 33.17 19.56 1.72
C LEU A 90 33.00 20.11 0.30
N ARG A 91 31.76 20.26 -0.17
CA ARG A 91 31.48 20.84 -1.48
C ARG A 91 32.04 22.25 -1.66
N THR A 92 31.99 23.09 -0.63
CA THR A 92 32.56 24.46 -0.69
C THR A 92 34.09 24.48 -0.75
N LEU A 93 34.75 23.40 -0.35
CA LEU A 93 36.21 23.30 -0.31
C LEU A 93 36.79 22.70 -1.59
N LEU A 94 35.98 22.09 -2.45
CA LEU A 94 36.45 21.47 -3.69
C LEU A 94 36.72 22.51 -4.76
N SER A 95 37.84 22.34 -5.48
CA SER A 95 38.07 23.09 -6.71
C SER A 95 37.07 22.67 -7.80
N PRO A 96 36.82 23.50 -8.83
CA PRO A 96 35.94 23.14 -9.93
C PRO A 96 36.33 21.85 -10.67
N ALA A 97 37.63 21.51 -10.69
CA ALA A 97 38.11 20.27 -11.30
C ALA A 97 37.80 19.04 -10.44
N GLU A 98 38.03 19.13 -9.12
CA GLU A 98 37.73 18.05 -8.18
C GLU A 98 36.23 17.82 -8.02
N ALA A 99 35.43 18.90 -8.01
CA ALA A 99 33.98 18.81 -7.94
C ALA A 99 33.37 18.08 -9.14
N ARG A 100 33.99 18.18 -10.33
CA ARG A 100 33.57 17.40 -11.52
C ARG A 100 33.99 15.94 -11.43
N LEU A 101 35.09 15.65 -10.77
CA LEU A 101 35.59 14.28 -10.60
C LEU A 101 34.80 13.52 -9.53
N LEU A 102 34.41 14.22 -8.47
CA LEU A 102 33.70 13.69 -7.31
C LEU A 102 32.31 14.34 -7.23
N GLU A 103 31.40 13.92 -8.12
CA GLU A 103 30.02 14.41 -8.12
C GLU A 103 29.18 13.64 -7.09
N PHE A 104 28.80 14.32 -6.00
CA PHE A 104 27.91 13.80 -4.94
C PHE A 104 26.76 14.75 -4.61
N ASP A 105 26.50 15.73 -5.50
CA ASP A 105 25.37 16.62 -5.33
C ASP A 105 24.07 15.93 -5.74
N LEU A 106 23.19 15.68 -4.77
CA LEU A 106 21.89 15.08 -5.04
C LEU A 106 20.97 16.01 -5.85
N ALA A 107 21.26 17.31 -5.92
CA ALA A 107 20.49 18.26 -6.71
C ALA A 107 20.73 18.14 -8.23
N THR A 108 21.84 17.53 -8.67
CA THR A 108 22.11 17.33 -10.11
C THR A 108 21.46 16.06 -10.67
N VAL A 109 20.94 15.19 -9.80
CA VAL A 109 20.30 13.92 -10.20
C VAL A 109 18.96 14.19 -10.90
N ASP A 110 18.79 13.72 -12.14
CA ASP A 110 17.46 13.62 -12.75
C ASP A 110 16.69 12.48 -12.08
N TRP A 111 15.91 12.85 -11.06
CA TRP A 111 15.05 11.91 -10.34
C TRP A 111 14.03 11.21 -11.24
N ASN A 112 13.57 11.84 -12.32
CA ASN A 112 12.63 11.20 -13.25
C ASN A 112 13.30 10.08 -14.04
N GLU A 113 14.52 10.31 -14.54
CA GLU A 113 15.30 9.26 -15.20
C GLU A 113 15.67 8.14 -14.21
N TYR A 114 16.15 8.52 -13.02
CA TYR A 114 16.47 7.58 -11.95
C TYR A 114 15.29 6.63 -11.67
N PHE A 115 14.10 7.17 -11.38
CA PHE A 115 12.95 6.34 -11.05
C PHE A 115 12.42 5.53 -12.24
N ARG A 116 12.58 6.04 -13.48
CA ARG A 116 12.25 5.29 -14.69
C ARG A 116 13.08 4.01 -14.83
N ALA A 117 14.35 4.02 -14.47
CA ALA A 117 15.20 2.83 -14.50
C ALA A 117 15.10 1.99 -13.22
N TYR A 118 14.97 2.64 -12.06
CA TYR A 118 14.96 2.03 -10.74
C TYR A 118 13.82 1.03 -10.55
N ILE A 119 12.57 1.44 -10.83
CA ILE A 119 11.39 0.60 -10.58
C ILE A 119 11.41 -0.69 -11.43
N PRO A 120 11.67 -0.65 -12.76
CA PRO A 120 11.86 -1.86 -13.55
C PRO A 120 13.03 -2.73 -13.08
N GLY A 121 14.13 -2.12 -12.63
CA GLY A 121 15.29 -2.80 -12.09
C GLY A 121 14.95 -3.61 -10.84
N ILE A 122 14.30 -3.00 -9.85
CA ILE A 122 13.83 -3.68 -8.63
C ILE A 122 12.91 -4.86 -8.99
N ARG A 123 11.96 -4.65 -9.90
CA ARG A 123 11.02 -5.71 -10.31
C ARG A 123 11.74 -6.91 -10.92
N ARG A 124 12.71 -6.66 -11.80
CA ARG A 124 13.46 -7.72 -12.48
C ARG A 124 14.44 -8.44 -11.57
N TYR A 125 15.26 -7.70 -10.83
CA TYR A 125 16.43 -8.26 -10.15
C TYR A 125 16.20 -8.58 -8.68
N VAL A 126 15.37 -7.80 -7.97
CA VAL A 126 15.09 -8.02 -6.54
C VAL A 126 13.86 -8.89 -6.37
N LEU A 127 12.79 -8.60 -7.11
CA LEU A 127 11.52 -9.34 -7.00
C LEU A 127 11.45 -10.55 -7.94
N GLY A 128 12.39 -10.68 -8.88
CA GLY A 128 12.40 -11.76 -9.87
C GLY A 128 11.14 -11.81 -10.73
N GLU A 129 10.44 -10.69 -10.91
CA GLU A 129 9.25 -10.65 -11.74
C GLU A 129 9.62 -10.97 -13.19
N PRO A 130 8.94 -11.94 -13.83
CA PRO A 130 9.16 -12.19 -15.24
C PRO A 130 8.88 -10.91 -16.02
N LYS A 131 9.67 -10.66 -17.09
CA LYS A 131 9.41 -9.55 -18.03
C LYS A 131 7.91 -9.52 -18.32
N PRO A 132 7.26 -8.35 -18.35
CA PRO A 132 5.82 -8.25 -18.54
C PRO A 132 5.45 -9.00 -19.81
N SER A 133 5.02 -10.24 -19.65
CA SER A 133 4.38 -11.01 -20.69
C SER A 133 3.05 -10.32 -20.90
N LEU A 134 2.70 -10.11 -22.16
CA LEU A 134 1.41 -9.61 -22.63
C LEU A 134 0.28 -9.98 -21.66
N PRO A 135 -0.64 -9.05 -21.37
CA PRO A 135 -1.45 -9.05 -20.16
C PRO A 135 -2.18 -10.39 -20.00
N ARG A 136 -1.60 -11.28 -19.19
CA ARG A 136 -2.18 -12.61 -18.90
C ARG A 136 -3.52 -12.49 -18.16
N TRP A 137 -3.81 -11.29 -17.64
CA TRP A 137 -5.10 -10.86 -17.13
C TRP A 137 -5.57 -9.69 -17.97
N SER A 138 -6.65 -9.89 -18.75
CA SER A 138 -7.21 -8.84 -19.58
C SER A 138 -7.58 -7.63 -18.73
N ALA A 139 -7.47 -6.41 -19.27
CA ALA A 139 -7.87 -5.19 -18.56
C ALA A 139 -9.30 -5.27 -18.00
N LEU A 140 -10.16 -6.08 -18.64
CA LEU A 140 -11.51 -6.43 -18.20
C LEU A 140 -11.54 -7.20 -16.87
N TRP A 141 -10.63 -8.16 -16.66
CA TRP A 141 -10.55 -8.92 -15.40
C TRP A 141 -10.21 -8.02 -14.22
N ASN A 142 -9.22 -7.14 -14.38
CA ASN A 142 -8.85 -6.17 -13.33
C ASN A 142 -10.02 -5.21 -13.04
N ARG A 143 -10.69 -4.67 -14.08
CA ARG A 143 -11.88 -3.82 -13.91
C ARG A 143 -13.00 -4.54 -13.15
N ARG A 144 -13.26 -5.82 -13.43
CA ARG A 144 -14.28 -6.62 -12.73
C ARG A 144 -13.93 -6.83 -11.26
N ILE A 145 -12.70 -7.22 -10.96
CA ILE A 145 -12.25 -7.37 -9.56
C ILE A 145 -12.36 -6.04 -8.81
N HIS A 146 -11.91 -4.94 -9.42
CA HIS A 146 -11.97 -3.62 -8.80
C HIS A 146 -13.42 -3.17 -8.54
N PHE A 147 -14.31 -3.41 -9.51
CA PHE A 147 -15.75 -3.16 -9.33
C PHE A 147 -16.33 -3.99 -8.18
N LEU A 148 -16.03 -5.29 -8.12
CA LEU A 148 -16.48 -6.18 -7.06
C LEU A 148 -15.97 -5.75 -5.68
N CYS A 149 -14.69 -5.39 -5.56
CA CYS A 149 -14.10 -4.89 -4.32
C CYS A 149 -14.77 -3.58 -3.86
N ARG A 150 -15.00 -2.63 -4.79
CA ARG A 150 -15.69 -1.37 -4.48
C ARG A 150 -17.15 -1.59 -4.07
N LEU A 151 -17.85 -2.49 -4.75
CA LEU A 151 -19.22 -2.87 -4.42
C LEU A 151 -19.29 -3.50 -3.02
N LEU A 152 -18.43 -4.48 -2.74
CA LEU A 152 -18.35 -5.14 -1.43
C LEU A 152 -18.07 -4.13 -0.31
N HIS A 153 -17.13 -3.21 -0.52
CA HIS A 153 -16.80 -2.16 0.45
C HIS A 153 -18.01 -1.26 0.73
N LYS A 154 -18.74 -0.82 -0.30
CA LYS A 154 -19.98 -0.03 -0.14
C LYS A 154 -21.06 -0.82 0.61
N LEU A 155 -21.27 -2.09 0.28
CA LEU A 155 -22.25 -2.95 0.95
C LEU A 155 -21.91 -3.14 2.43
N LEU A 156 -20.63 -3.35 2.77
CA LEU A 156 -20.16 -3.45 4.15
C LEU A 156 -20.44 -2.16 4.94
N TRP A 157 -20.19 -0.98 4.34
CA TRP A 157 -20.51 0.30 4.97
C TRP A 157 -22.00 0.50 5.20
N ILE A 158 -22.85 0.17 4.22
CA ILE A 158 -24.31 0.25 4.37
C ILE A 158 -24.77 -0.65 5.52
N LEU A 159 -24.28 -1.89 5.57
CA LEU A 159 -24.67 -2.86 6.60
C LEU A 159 -24.19 -2.43 7.99
N LEU A 160 -23.02 -1.81 8.09
CA LEU A 160 -22.52 -1.19 9.32
C LEU A 160 -23.43 -0.03 9.76
N CYS A 161 -23.79 0.88 8.86
CA CYS A 161 -24.70 2.00 9.15
C CYS A 161 -26.08 1.52 9.61
N LEU A 162 -26.64 0.49 8.96
CA LEU A 162 -27.92 -0.11 9.37
C LEU A 162 -27.84 -0.73 10.77
N LYS A 163 -26.78 -1.48 11.07
CA LYS A 163 -26.59 -2.06 12.41
C LYS A 163 -26.39 -1.00 13.49
N LEU A 164 -25.63 0.05 13.19
CA LEU A 164 -25.40 1.14 14.12
C LEU A 164 -26.69 1.94 14.34
N GLY A 165 -27.42 2.25 13.28
CA GLY A 165 -28.73 2.89 13.34
C GLY A 165 -29.76 2.08 14.11
N HIS A 166 -29.85 0.77 13.88
CA HIS A 166 -30.71 -0.12 14.64
C HIS A 166 -30.33 -0.16 16.13
N ARG A 167 -29.04 -0.28 16.46
CA ARG A 167 -28.58 -0.23 17.86
C ARG A 167 -28.91 1.10 18.53
N LEU A 168 -28.70 2.23 17.84
CA LEU A 168 -29.04 3.56 18.37
C LEU A 168 -30.56 3.72 18.54
N TYR A 169 -31.35 3.22 17.60
CA TYR A 169 -32.81 3.19 17.71
C TYR A 169 -33.26 2.37 18.92
N VAL A 170 -32.73 1.17 19.10
CA VAL A 170 -33.06 0.31 20.25
C VAL A 170 -32.65 0.97 21.56
N VAL A 171 -31.43 1.50 21.68
CA VAL A 171 -30.98 2.20 22.90
C VAL A 171 -31.87 3.41 23.18
N ARG A 172 -32.15 4.26 22.18
CA ARG A 172 -33.00 5.45 22.35
C ARG A 172 -34.44 5.12 22.74
N ASN A 173 -34.99 4.00 22.26
CA ASN A 173 -36.36 3.59 22.58
C ASN A 173 -36.46 2.65 23.79
N LEU A 174 -35.36 2.09 24.29
CA LEU A 174 -35.35 1.35 25.56
C LEU A 174 -35.43 2.27 26.79
N PHE A 175 -34.80 3.46 26.73
CA PHE A 175 -34.84 4.43 27.83
C PHE A 175 -36.26 4.88 28.22
N PRO A 176 -37.18 5.19 27.28
CA PRO A 176 -38.57 5.51 27.59
C PRO A 176 -39.38 4.33 28.15
N ILE A 177 -39.10 3.11 27.68
CA ILE A 177 -39.85 1.89 28.09
C ILE A 177 -39.49 1.46 29.51
N LEU A 178 -38.26 1.72 29.98
CA LEU A 178 -37.82 1.36 31.34
C LEU A 178 -38.27 2.36 32.42
N ILE A 179 -38.77 3.54 32.05
CA ILE A 179 -39.13 4.63 32.96
C ILE A 179 -40.66 4.80 33.09
N SER A 180 -41.46 4.12 32.27
CA SER A 180 -42.93 3.98 32.48
C SER A 180 -43.26 2.70 33.23
#